data_AF-A0A0K5E852-F1
#
_entry.id   AF-A0A0K5E852-F1
#
_cell.length_a   1.000
_cell.length_b   1.000
_cell.length_c   1.000
_cell.angle_alpha   90.00
_cell.angle_beta   90.00
_cell.angle_gamma   90.00
#
_symmetry.space_group_name_H-M   'P 1'
#
loop_
_entity.id
_entity.type
_entity.pdbx_description
1 polymer ?
#
loop_
_entity_poly.entity_id
_entity_poly.type
_entity_poly.pdbx_seq_one_letter_code
_entity_poly.pdbx_strand_id
1 'polypeptide(L)'
;MKVLNTTGINFYLEHLINTSINEVYLISPYLKISSVLRELIAHKANSGVTFHIVFGKKDLNKDIFIWLTELPHIHLMFCHNLHAKCYMNETMSIISSLNLYDFSQINNLELGVLLNRDDDHDCFNDCKYEVERILRASSEKTLEVPNKPLPQKLTISGLSSKYNLKHKDVYSRLLDLGYLTKGDSGFLLTPLGQKAGGEFKPDKFRKGEYYFLFPTDILDKKRGFFDILLGK
;
A
#
# COMPACT_ATOMS: atom_id res chain seq x y z
N MET A 1 -13.42 10.47 30.79
CA MET A 1 -13.32 10.68 29.33
C MET A 1 -12.65 12.02 29.07
N LYS A 2 -11.86 12.15 28.00
CA LYS A 2 -11.23 13.43 27.63
C LYS A 2 -11.33 13.69 26.13
N VAL A 3 -11.82 14.86 25.74
CA VAL A 3 -11.83 15.29 24.33
C VAL A 3 -10.42 15.72 23.93
N LEU A 4 -10.00 15.29 22.74
CA LEU A 4 -8.68 15.53 22.17
C LEU A 4 -8.79 16.27 20.84
N ASN A 5 -7.88 17.22 20.62
CA ASN A 5 -7.60 17.79 19.30
C ASN A 5 -6.50 16.98 18.59
N THR A 6 -6.11 17.40 17.38
CA THR A 6 -5.05 16.75 16.58
C THR A 6 -3.77 16.47 17.37
N THR A 7 -3.23 17.46 18.08
CA THR A 7 -2.00 17.31 18.88
C THR A 7 -2.19 16.33 20.02
N GLY A 8 -3.34 16.40 20.71
CA GLY A 8 -3.69 15.48 21.79
C GLY A 8 -3.79 14.03 21.30
N ILE A 9 -4.42 13.78 20.14
CA ILE A 9 -4.53 12.44 19.58
C ILE A 9 -3.15 11.85 19.30
N ASN A 10 -2.25 12.59 18.66
CA ASN A 10 -0.89 12.12 18.38
C ASN A 10 -0.11 11.81 19.66
N PHE A 11 -0.15 12.72 20.64
CA PHE A 11 0.51 12.52 21.93
C PHE A 11 0.01 11.25 22.63
N TYR A 12 -1.31 11.08 22.73
CA TYR A 12 -1.87 9.91 23.41
C TYR A 12 -1.69 8.62 22.61
N LEU A 13 -1.62 8.68 21.27
CA LEU A 13 -1.30 7.50 20.46
C LEU A 13 0.13 7.01 20.73
N GLU A 14 1.12 7.91 20.76
CA GLU A 14 2.49 7.56 21.13
C GLU A 14 2.57 7.02 22.57
N HIS A 15 1.89 7.69 23.50
CA HIS A 15 1.83 7.27 24.90
C HIS A 15 1.18 5.88 25.07
N LEU A 16 0.09 5.62 24.36
CA LEU A 16 -0.62 4.33 24.36
C LEU A 16 0.29 3.20 23.90
N ILE A 17 1.03 3.41 22.81
CA ILE A 17 1.99 2.40 22.32
C ILE A 17 3.15 2.25 23.31
N ASN A 18 3.67 3.34 23.87
CA ASN A 18 4.82 3.26 24.77
C ASN A 18 4.49 2.62 26.13
N THR A 19 3.26 2.77 26.61
CA THR A 19 2.82 2.23 27.91
C THR A 19 2.26 0.82 27.84
N SER A 20 2.08 0.23 26.64
CA SER A 20 1.51 -1.11 26.50
C SER A 20 2.41 -2.21 27.06
N ILE A 21 1.79 -3.21 27.66
CA ILE A 21 2.45 -4.36 28.27
C ILE A 21 2.11 -5.65 27.51
N ASN A 22 0.84 -5.83 27.12
CA ASN A 22 0.37 -7.08 26.53
C ASN A 22 0.02 -6.91 25.05
N GLU A 23 -0.89 -5.99 24.76
CA GLU A 23 -1.51 -5.89 23.45
C GLU A 23 -1.74 -4.44 23.03
N VAL A 24 -1.63 -4.19 21.72
CA VAL A 24 -1.98 -2.91 21.09
C VAL A 24 -2.88 -3.19 19.89
N TYR A 25 -4.00 -2.48 19.81
CA TYR A 25 -4.95 -2.53 18.73
C TYR A 25 -4.85 -1.25 17.91
N LEU A 26 -4.51 -1.38 16.63
CA LEU A 26 -4.40 -0.27 15.69
C LEU A 26 -5.40 -0.47 14.56
N ILE A 27 -6.57 0.15 14.69
CA ILE A 27 -7.65 0.06 13.71
C ILE A 27 -7.73 1.38 12.94
N SER A 28 -7.41 1.37 11.66
CA SER A 28 -7.54 2.55 10.79
C SER A 28 -7.69 2.12 9.33
N PRO A 29 -8.61 2.71 8.53
CA PRO A 29 -8.80 2.33 7.13
C PRO A 29 -7.52 2.52 6.30
N TYR A 30 -6.72 3.52 6.67
CA TYR A 30 -5.44 3.86 6.04
C TYR A 30 -4.30 3.69 7.04
N LEU A 31 -3.24 2.98 6.62
CA LEU A 31 -1.99 2.88 7.36
C LEU A 31 -0.94 3.75 6.67
N LYS A 32 -0.77 4.99 7.15
CA LYS A 32 0.43 5.79 6.85
C LYS A 32 1.20 5.80 8.17
N ILE A 33 2.30 5.06 8.29
CA ILE A 33 2.99 4.93 9.58
C ILE A 33 4.28 5.75 9.52
N SER A 34 4.32 6.83 10.29
CA SER A 34 5.48 7.71 10.44
C SER A 34 6.69 6.97 10.99
N SER A 35 7.89 7.52 10.76
CA SER A 35 9.13 6.95 11.30
C SER A 35 9.08 6.76 12.82
N VAL A 36 8.52 7.73 13.54
CA VAL A 36 8.35 7.69 15.01
C VAL A 36 7.48 6.50 15.42
N LEU A 37 6.32 6.31 14.78
CA LEU A 37 5.45 5.19 15.08
C LEU A 37 6.08 3.85 14.68
N ARG A 38 6.84 3.80 13.58
CA ARG A 38 7.58 2.58 13.18
C ARG A 38 8.57 2.16 14.24
N GLU A 39 9.36 3.10 14.77
CA GLU A 39 10.33 2.82 15.84
C GLU A 39 9.64 2.32 17.11
N LEU A 40 8.55 2.96 17.53
CA LEU A 40 7.78 2.55 18.70
C LEU A 40 7.16 1.16 18.54
N ILE A 41 6.53 0.89 17.40
CA ILE A 41 5.93 -0.42 17.10
C ILE A 41 7.01 -1.50 17.08
N ALA A 42 8.12 -1.28 16.36
CA ALA A 42 9.21 -2.25 16.27
C ALA A 42 9.82 -2.54 17.65
N HIS A 43 10.08 -1.51 18.46
CA HIS A 43 10.63 -1.68 19.80
C HIS A 43 9.70 -2.52 20.69
N LYS A 44 8.41 -2.17 20.73
CA LYS A 44 7.42 -2.89 21.56
C LYS A 44 7.12 -4.30 21.08
N ALA A 45 7.04 -4.49 19.77
CA ALA A 45 6.86 -5.81 19.18
C ALA A 45 8.03 -6.74 19.56
N ASN A 46 9.27 -6.26 19.45
CA ASN A 46 10.44 -7.03 19.87
C ASN A 46 10.52 -7.26 21.39
N SER A 47 9.86 -6.42 22.20
CA SER A 47 9.75 -6.63 23.65
C SER A 47 8.62 -7.60 24.04
N GLY A 48 7.93 -8.22 23.08
CA GLY A 48 6.88 -9.21 23.30
C GLY A 48 5.44 -8.66 23.33
N VAL A 49 5.23 -7.37 23.04
CA VAL A 49 3.88 -6.80 22.94
C VAL A 49 3.24 -7.24 21.62
N THR A 50 2.02 -7.76 21.69
CA THR A 50 1.27 -8.21 20.51
C THR A 50 0.49 -7.07 19.87
N PHE A 51 0.68 -6.83 18.58
CA PHE A 51 -0.05 -5.81 17.84
C PHE A 51 -1.12 -6.44 16.95
N HIS A 52 -2.35 -5.97 17.09
CA HIS A 52 -3.48 -6.29 16.21
C HIS A 52 -3.76 -5.09 15.31
N ILE A 53 -3.31 -5.16 14.06
CA ILE A 53 -3.42 -4.05 13.11
C ILE A 53 -4.49 -4.38 12.08
N VAL A 54 -5.55 -3.57 12.02
CA VAL A 54 -6.64 -3.73 11.04
C VAL A 54 -6.66 -2.55 10.09
N PHE A 55 -6.63 -2.84 8.79
CA PHE A 55 -6.78 -1.84 7.73
C PHE A 55 -7.89 -2.21 6.75
N GLY A 56 -8.39 -1.23 5.99
CA GLY A 56 -9.54 -1.47 5.10
C GLY A 56 -9.38 -1.03 3.65
N LYS A 57 -8.32 -0.29 3.32
CA LYS A 57 -8.07 0.14 1.95
C LYS A 57 -7.07 -0.78 1.28
N LYS A 58 -7.40 -1.22 0.06
CA LYS A 58 -6.68 -2.30 -0.67
C LYS A 58 -5.24 -1.96 -1.00
N ASP A 59 -4.89 -0.67 -1.09
CA ASP A 59 -3.57 -0.21 -1.52
C ASP A 59 -2.69 0.13 -0.30
N LEU A 60 -2.48 -0.84 0.59
CA LEU A 60 -1.43 -0.71 1.59
C LEU A 60 -0.08 -0.59 0.87
N ASN A 61 0.73 0.38 1.28
CA ASN A 61 2.08 0.53 0.74
C ASN A 61 2.85 -0.79 0.96
N LYS A 62 3.43 -1.35 -0.11
CA LYS A 62 4.18 -2.61 -0.07
C LYS A 62 5.30 -2.59 0.96
N ASP A 63 5.99 -1.46 1.12
CA ASP A 63 7.09 -1.31 2.07
C ASP A 63 6.57 -1.39 3.52
N ILE A 64 5.39 -0.81 3.79
CA ILE A 64 4.75 -0.90 5.10
C ILE A 64 4.28 -2.33 5.35
N PHE A 65 3.69 -2.98 4.35
CA PHE A 65 3.25 -4.37 4.46
C PHE A 65 4.44 -5.28 4.80
N ILE A 66 5.52 -5.23 4.01
CA ILE A 66 6.71 -6.06 4.19
C ILE A 66 7.29 -5.83 5.60
N TRP A 67 7.50 -4.57 5.96
CA TRP A 67 8.03 -4.20 7.27
C TRP A 67 7.17 -4.73 8.44
N LEU A 68 5.84 -4.58 8.37
CA LEU A 68 4.94 -5.10 9.41
C LEU A 68 4.99 -6.62 9.51
N THR A 69 5.09 -7.34 8.38
CA THR A 69 5.13 -8.80 8.37
C THR A 69 6.47 -9.39 8.80
N GLU A 70 7.55 -8.62 8.79
CA GLU A 70 8.87 -9.05 9.26
C GLU A 70 9.04 -8.91 10.78
N LEU A 71 8.21 -8.09 11.42
CA LEU A 71 8.25 -7.91 12.87
C LEU A 71 7.59 -9.08 13.60
N PRO A 72 8.15 -9.53 14.74
CA PRO A 72 7.50 -10.53 15.57
C PRO A 72 6.23 -9.94 16.21
N HIS A 73 5.31 -10.79 16.65
CA HIS A 73 4.13 -10.38 17.41
C HIS A 73 3.21 -9.35 16.69
N ILE A 74 3.23 -9.30 15.36
CA ILE A 74 2.29 -8.51 14.55
C ILE A 74 1.21 -9.41 13.92
N HIS A 75 -0.06 -9.12 14.21
CA HIS A 75 -1.22 -9.66 13.51
C HIS A 75 -1.81 -8.61 12.57
N LEU A 76 -1.55 -8.77 11.27
CA LEU A 76 -2.04 -7.85 10.24
C LEU A 76 -3.31 -8.38 9.57
N MET A 77 -4.41 -7.64 9.72
CA MET A 77 -5.74 -8.02 9.24
C MET A 77 -6.35 -6.99 8.30
N PHE A 78 -7.19 -7.46 7.38
CA PHE A 78 -7.91 -6.65 6.43
C PHE A 78 -9.43 -6.71 6.66
N CYS A 79 -10.08 -5.55 6.67
CA CYS A 79 -11.53 -5.42 6.77
C CYS A 79 -12.08 -4.52 5.65
N HIS A 80 -12.81 -5.12 4.69
CA HIS A 80 -13.23 -4.45 3.45
C HIS A 80 -14.01 -3.14 3.66
N ASN A 81 -14.87 -3.10 4.68
CA ASN A 81 -15.76 -1.97 4.96
C ASN A 81 -15.31 -1.17 6.20
N LEU A 82 -14.01 -1.16 6.48
CA LEU A 82 -13.48 -0.42 7.63
C LEU A 82 -13.53 1.09 7.38
N HIS A 83 -14.19 1.81 8.30
CA HIS A 83 -14.13 3.27 8.39
C HIS A 83 -13.76 3.77 9.80
N ALA A 84 -13.83 2.89 10.80
CA ALA A 84 -13.49 3.19 12.18
C ALA A 84 -12.01 3.52 12.32
N LYS A 85 -11.69 4.49 13.18
CA LYS A 85 -10.32 4.77 13.62
C LYS A 85 -10.32 4.68 15.13
N CYS A 86 -9.63 3.67 15.62
CA CYS A 86 -9.60 3.35 17.03
C CYS A 86 -8.23 2.79 17.39
N TYR A 87 -7.67 3.29 18.48
CA TYR A 87 -6.37 2.86 19.00
C TYR A 87 -6.55 2.45 20.45
N MET A 88 -6.10 1.27 20.85
CA MET A 88 -6.37 0.76 22.19
C MET A 88 -5.20 -0.07 22.71
N ASN A 89 -4.93 0.00 24.01
CA ASN A 89 -4.13 -0.99 24.74
C ASN A 89 -4.93 -1.48 25.96
N GLU A 90 -4.30 -2.17 26.90
CA GLU A 90 -4.96 -2.71 28.07
C GLU A 90 -5.46 -1.66 29.09
N THR A 91 -5.05 -0.38 28.99
CA THR A 91 -5.37 0.68 29.96
C THR A 91 -6.17 1.85 29.37
N MET A 92 -6.11 2.08 28.05
CA MET A 92 -6.79 3.22 27.42
C MET A 92 -7.16 2.96 25.96
N SER A 93 -8.17 3.69 25.48
CA SER A 93 -8.59 3.68 24.09
C SER A 93 -8.84 5.10 23.55
N ILE A 94 -8.53 5.31 22.28
CA ILE A 94 -8.74 6.56 21.55
C ILE A 94 -9.69 6.26 20.39
N ILE A 95 -10.87 6.88 20.40
CA ILE A 95 -11.77 6.92 19.26
C ILE A 95 -11.55 8.26 18.56
N SER A 96 -11.28 8.27 17.26
CA SER A 96 -10.85 9.49 16.57
C SER A 96 -11.32 9.60 15.13
N SER A 97 -11.29 10.81 14.58
CA SER A 97 -11.37 11.07 13.14
C SER A 97 -10.02 10.92 12.41
N LEU A 98 -8.90 10.88 13.15
CA LEU A 98 -7.54 10.83 12.63
C LEU A 98 -7.15 9.42 12.18
N ASN A 99 -6.70 9.27 10.92
CA ASN A 99 -6.07 8.02 10.44
C ASN A 99 -4.62 7.91 10.93
N LEU A 100 -4.07 6.68 10.97
CA LEU A 100 -2.65 6.47 11.24
C LEU A 100 -1.78 7.27 10.26
N TYR A 101 -0.79 7.94 10.83
CA TYR A 101 -0.27 9.18 10.28
C TYR A 101 1.14 9.13 9.67
N ASP A 102 1.29 9.88 8.57
CA ASP A 102 2.55 10.51 8.17
C ASP A 102 2.26 11.96 7.76
N PHE A 103 3.25 12.84 7.92
CA PHE A 103 3.26 14.33 7.91
C PHE A 103 2.30 15.11 6.97
N SER A 104 1.67 14.49 5.97
CA SER A 104 0.89 15.17 4.94
C SER A 104 -0.49 15.71 5.36
N GLN A 105 -0.87 15.68 6.64
CA GLN A 105 -2.13 16.26 7.12
C GLN A 105 -1.95 17.34 8.19
N ILE A 106 -0.80 18.02 8.23
CA ILE A 106 -0.51 19.09 9.24
C ILE A 106 -1.64 20.15 9.29
N ASN A 107 -2.48 20.22 8.25
CA ASN A 107 -3.61 21.13 8.14
C ASN A 107 -4.98 20.56 8.55
N ASN A 108 -5.08 19.29 8.94
CA ASN A 108 -6.36 18.68 9.35
C ASN A 108 -6.66 18.96 10.83
N LEU A 109 -7.86 19.48 11.07
CA LEU A 109 -8.42 19.61 12.42
C LEU A 109 -9.16 18.32 12.76
N GLU A 110 -8.60 17.58 13.71
CA GLU A 110 -9.09 16.27 14.12
C GLU A 110 -9.69 16.35 15.52
N LEU A 111 -10.65 15.46 15.76
CA LEU A 111 -11.31 15.32 17.04
C LEU A 111 -11.23 13.87 17.48
N GLY A 112 -11.01 13.67 18.77
CA GLY A 112 -11.04 12.36 19.37
C GLY A 112 -11.49 12.39 20.81
N VAL A 113 -11.76 11.21 21.34
CA VAL A 113 -12.07 10.99 22.75
C VAL A 113 -11.12 9.92 23.27
N LEU A 114 -10.46 10.24 24.38
CA LEU A 114 -9.71 9.30 25.19
C LEU A 114 -10.64 8.72 26.26
N LEU A 115 -10.64 7.39 26.34
CA LEU A 115 -11.27 6.62 27.40
C LEU A 115 -10.17 5.94 28.20
N ASN A 116 -10.18 6.11 29.52
CA ASN A 116 -9.31 5.36 30.41
C ASN A 116 -10.10 4.18 30.98
N ARG A 117 -9.50 3.00 31.07
CA ARG A 117 -10.18 1.79 31.59
C ARG A 117 -10.67 1.98 33.02
N ASP A 118 -9.87 2.63 33.86
CA ASP A 118 -10.14 2.73 35.30
C ASP A 118 -11.15 3.88 35.58
N ASP A 119 -11.08 4.97 34.81
CA ASP A 119 -12.00 6.12 34.97
C ASP A 119 -13.30 6.00 34.15
N ASP A 120 -13.28 5.29 33.01
CA ASP A 120 -14.35 5.21 32.01
C ASP A 120 -14.71 3.75 31.66
N HIS A 121 -14.75 2.89 32.69
CA HIS A 121 -14.85 1.43 32.56
C HIS A 121 -15.89 0.95 31.54
N ASP A 122 -17.12 1.44 31.62
CA ASP A 122 -18.21 0.97 30.74
C ASP A 122 -17.97 1.39 29.28
N CYS A 123 -17.60 2.65 29.04
CA CYS A 123 -17.29 3.14 27.69
C CYS A 123 -16.06 2.44 27.10
N PHE A 124 -15.04 2.15 27.93
CA PHE A 124 -13.86 1.40 27.52
C PHE A 124 -14.23 -0.03 27.10
N ASN A 125 -15.08 -0.72 27.88
CA ASN A 125 -15.52 -2.07 27.57
C ASN A 125 -16.40 -2.13 26.32
N ASP A 126 -17.30 -1.17 26.12
CA ASP A 126 -18.09 -1.04 24.90
C ASP A 126 -17.20 -0.80 23.68
N CYS A 127 -16.18 0.05 23.82
CA CYS A 127 -15.18 0.28 22.78
C CYS A 127 -14.42 -1.01 22.46
N LYS A 128 -13.94 -1.73 23.48
CA LYS A 128 -13.25 -3.01 23.34
C LYS A 128 -14.12 -4.05 22.63
N TYR A 129 -15.40 -4.16 23.00
CA TYR A 129 -16.33 -5.07 22.35
C TYR A 129 -16.45 -4.80 20.84
N GLU A 130 -16.55 -3.54 20.43
CA GLU A 130 -16.59 -3.16 19.01
C GLU A 130 -15.25 -3.38 18.29
N VAL A 131 -14.13 -3.14 18.96
CA VAL A 131 -12.78 -3.50 18.45
C VAL A 131 -12.72 -5.00 18.16
N GLU A 132 -13.11 -5.84 19.09
CA GLU A 132 -13.11 -7.30 18.91
C GLU A 132 -14.09 -7.76 17.83
N ARG A 133 -15.24 -7.08 17.70
CA ARG A 133 -16.19 -7.33 16.62
C ARG A 133 -15.57 -7.02 15.25
N ILE A 134 -14.81 -5.93 15.12
CA ILE A 134 -14.06 -5.60 13.90
C ILE A 134 -13.03 -6.69 13.60
N LEU A 135 -12.30 -7.17 14.61
CA LEU A 135 -11.33 -8.26 14.45
C LEU A 135 -11.99 -9.53 13.92
N ARG A 136 -13.12 -9.96 14.53
CA ARG A 136 -13.89 -11.13 14.07
C ARG A 136 -14.43 -10.99 12.63
N ALA A 137 -14.72 -9.76 12.21
CA ALA A 137 -15.18 -9.46 10.85
C ALA A 137 -14.02 -9.27 9.85
N SER A 138 -12.77 -9.32 10.30
CA SER A 138 -11.58 -9.14 9.48
C SER A 138 -10.99 -10.49 9.06
N SER A 139 -10.29 -10.49 7.93
CA SER A 139 -9.52 -11.65 7.47
C SER A 139 -8.03 -11.35 7.60
N GLU A 140 -7.22 -12.31 8.06
CA GLU A 140 -5.76 -12.19 8.01
C GLU A 140 -5.31 -11.84 6.60
N LYS A 141 -4.47 -10.81 6.47
CA LYS A 141 -3.90 -10.47 5.17
C LYS A 141 -2.61 -11.26 4.99
N THR A 142 -2.72 -12.43 4.37
CA THR A 142 -1.57 -13.00 3.67
C THR A 142 -1.24 -12.11 2.47
N LEU A 143 0.02 -12.11 2.01
CA LEU A 143 0.29 -11.66 0.65
C LEU A 143 -0.58 -12.47 -0.29
N GLU A 144 -1.73 -11.93 -0.67
CA GLU A 144 -2.27 -12.19 -1.98
C GLU A 144 -1.19 -11.69 -2.94
N VAL A 145 -0.26 -12.57 -3.33
CA VAL A 145 0.37 -12.47 -4.64
C VAL A 145 -0.82 -12.26 -5.57
N PRO A 146 -1.02 -11.06 -6.16
CA PRO A 146 -2.30 -10.75 -6.72
C PRO A 146 -2.51 -11.68 -7.90
N ASN A 147 -3.39 -12.66 -7.73
CA ASN A 147 -4.00 -13.41 -8.83
C ASN A 147 -5.13 -12.56 -9.44
N LYS A 148 -5.00 -11.23 -9.43
CA LYS A 148 -5.55 -10.43 -10.51
C LYS A 148 -4.69 -10.79 -11.72
N PRO A 149 -5.25 -11.19 -12.87
CA PRO A 149 -4.45 -11.25 -14.08
C PRO A 149 -3.75 -9.90 -14.18
N LEU A 150 -2.40 -9.94 -14.21
CA LEU A 150 -1.58 -8.77 -14.49
C LEU A 150 -2.26 -7.99 -15.62
N PRO A 151 -2.33 -6.65 -15.57
CA PRO A 151 -2.92 -5.86 -16.66
C PRO A 151 -2.39 -6.44 -17.95
N GLN A 152 -3.24 -7.01 -18.82
CA GLN A 152 -2.73 -7.83 -19.92
C GLN A 152 -1.71 -7.05 -20.76
N LYS A 153 -1.79 -5.72 -20.74
CA LYS A 153 -0.83 -4.79 -21.33
C LYS A 153 -0.40 -3.69 -20.35
N LEU A 154 0.86 -3.27 -20.42
CA LEU A 154 1.48 -2.20 -19.65
C LEU A 154 1.97 -1.06 -20.56
N THR A 155 2.04 0.16 -20.02
CA THR A 155 2.74 1.28 -20.66
C THR A 155 4.25 1.05 -20.67
N ILE A 156 5.02 1.88 -21.40
CA ILE A 156 6.49 1.86 -21.32
C ILE A 156 6.98 2.10 -19.88
N SER A 157 6.33 3.00 -19.12
CA SER A 157 6.63 3.18 -17.69
C SER A 157 6.30 1.92 -16.88
N GLY A 158 5.17 1.27 -17.14
CA GLY A 158 4.80 0.02 -16.48
C GLY A 158 5.78 -1.13 -16.78
N LEU A 159 6.25 -1.25 -18.02
CA LEU A 159 7.30 -2.20 -18.40
C LEU A 159 8.63 -1.88 -17.74
N SER A 160 9.00 -0.60 -17.65
CA SER A 160 10.22 -0.15 -16.96
C SER A 160 10.21 -0.61 -15.50
N SER A 161 9.09 -0.42 -14.79
CA SER A 161 8.91 -0.92 -13.42
C SER A 161 8.91 -2.46 -13.33
N LYS A 162 8.25 -3.17 -14.26
CA LYS A 162 8.21 -4.65 -14.25
C LYS A 162 9.59 -5.28 -14.41
N TYR A 163 10.38 -4.76 -15.35
CA TYR A 163 11.68 -5.34 -15.71
C TYR A 163 12.87 -4.72 -14.98
N ASN A 164 12.63 -3.74 -14.10
CA ASN A 164 13.67 -2.93 -13.46
C ASN A 164 14.65 -2.33 -14.49
N LEU A 165 14.11 -1.80 -15.58
CA LEU A 165 14.86 -1.20 -16.69
C LEU A 165 14.59 0.30 -16.76
N LYS A 166 15.55 1.08 -17.26
CA LYS A 166 15.29 2.48 -17.61
C LYS A 166 14.40 2.52 -18.85
N HIS A 167 13.61 3.58 -18.98
CA HIS A 167 12.74 3.82 -20.14
C HIS A 167 13.47 3.63 -21.48
N LYS A 168 14.70 4.17 -21.59
CA LYS A 168 15.53 4.05 -22.80
C LYS A 168 15.84 2.60 -23.15
N ASP A 169 16.07 1.75 -22.15
CA ASP A 169 16.44 0.34 -22.35
C ASP A 169 15.22 -0.48 -22.77
N VAL A 170 14.03 -0.14 -22.27
CA VAL A 170 12.76 -0.72 -22.75
C VAL A 170 12.53 -0.37 -24.21
N TYR A 171 12.70 0.91 -24.59
CA TYR A 171 12.61 1.31 -25.99
C TYR A 171 13.64 0.60 -26.87
N SER A 172 14.89 0.47 -26.41
CA SER A 172 15.93 -0.27 -27.13
C SER A 172 15.51 -1.71 -27.40
N ARG A 173 15.03 -2.43 -26.37
CA ARG A 173 14.58 -3.81 -26.56
C ARG A 173 13.39 -3.94 -27.50
N LEU A 174 12.43 -3.01 -27.45
CA LEU A 174 11.29 -3.03 -28.36
C LEU A 174 11.69 -2.71 -29.81
N LEU A 175 12.71 -1.89 -30.03
CA LEU A 175 13.32 -1.68 -31.35
C LEU A 175 14.07 -2.94 -31.82
N ASP A 176 14.88 -3.54 -30.93
CA ASP A 176 15.68 -4.73 -31.24
C ASP A 176 14.80 -5.95 -31.55
N LEU A 177 13.60 -6.03 -30.95
CA LEU A 177 12.58 -7.05 -31.23
C LEU A 177 11.71 -6.70 -32.45
N GLY A 178 11.92 -5.54 -33.08
CA GLY A 178 11.15 -5.07 -34.24
C GLY A 178 9.71 -4.65 -33.93
N TYR A 179 9.35 -4.46 -32.66
CA TYR A 179 7.99 -4.07 -32.24
C TYR A 179 7.75 -2.56 -32.35
N LEU A 180 8.82 -1.77 -32.23
CA LEU A 180 8.81 -0.35 -32.54
C LEU A 180 9.79 -0.05 -33.67
N THR A 181 9.58 1.08 -34.35
CA THR A 181 10.55 1.69 -35.26
C THR A 181 10.65 3.19 -34.98
N LYS A 182 11.70 3.85 -35.49
CA LYS A 182 11.83 5.31 -35.42
C LYS A 182 11.06 5.94 -36.58
N GLY A 183 10.33 7.01 -36.29
CA GLY A 183 9.69 7.90 -37.28
C GLY A 183 10.11 9.35 -37.07
N ASP A 184 9.55 10.26 -37.87
CA ASP A 184 9.98 11.67 -37.90
C ASP A 184 9.80 12.40 -36.57
N SER A 185 8.79 12.01 -35.78
CA SER A 185 8.43 12.64 -34.50
C SER A 185 8.56 11.71 -33.29
N GLY A 186 9.29 10.60 -33.41
CA GLY A 186 9.58 9.70 -32.28
C GLY A 186 9.54 8.22 -32.66
N PHE A 187 8.76 7.43 -31.93
CA PHE A 187 8.60 6.00 -32.18
C PHE A 187 7.26 5.72 -32.82
N LEU A 188 7.21 4.68 -33.65
CA LEU A 188 6.00 4.16 -34.30
C LEU A 188 5.82 2.69 -33.97
N LEU A 189 4.57 2.27 -33.77
CA LEU A 189 4.22 0.86 -33.59
C LEU A 189 4.28 0.14 -34.94
N THR A 190 5.08 -0.93 -35.02
CA THR A 190 5.19 -1.72 -36.27
C THR A 190 4.03 -2.71 -36.40
N PRO A 191 3.77 -3.26 -37.60
CA PRO A 191 2.81 -4.36 -37.75
C PRO A 191 3.16 -5.58 -36.88
N LEU A 192 4.46 -5.86 -36.70
CA LEU A 192 4.93 -6.93 -35.81
C LEU A 192 4.60 -6.62 -34.34
N GLY A 193 4.82 -5.37 -33.90
CA GLY A 193 4.44 -4.91 -32.57
C GLY A 193 2.95 -5.02 -32.31
N GLN A 194 2.12 -4.64 -33.29
CA GLN A 194 0.66 -4.78 -33.19
C GLN A 194 0.22 -6.25 -33.12
N LYS A 195 0.78 -7.12 -33.97
CA LYS A 195 0.53 -8.58 -33.94
C LYS A 195 0.99 -9.21 -32.63
N ALA A 196 2.06 -8.69 -32.04
CA ALA A 196 2.54 -9.07 -30.72
C ALA A 196 1.69 -8.50 -29.58
N GLY A 197 0.59 -7.81 -29.86
CA GLY A 197 -0.36 -7.28 -28.88
C GLY A 197 -0.11 -5.82 -28.50
N GLY A 198 0.84 -5.13 -29.12
CA GLY A 198 1.09 -3.71 -28.92
C GLY A 198 -0.08 -2.83 -29.37
N GLU A 199 -0.32 -1.74 -28.67
CA GLU A 199 -1.31 -0.71 -29.02
C GLU A 199 -0.69 0.68 -28.90
N PHE A 200 -1.15 1.60 -29.72
CA PHE A 200 -0.82 3.02 -29.63
C PHE A 200 -2.12 3.78 -29.35
N LYS A 201 -2.22 4.41 -28.19
CA LYS A 201 -3.46 5.03 -27.70
C LYS A 201 -3.27 6.51 -27.36
N PRO A 202 -4.29 7.35 -27.60
CA PRO A 202 -4.27 8.73 -27.12
C PRO A 202 -4.36 8.77 -25.59
N ASP A 203 -3.64 9.69 -24.97
CA ASP A 203 -3.77 10.03 -23.55
C ASP A 203 -5.12 10.74 -23.33
N LYS A 204 -5.96 10.17 -22.46
CA LYS A 204 -7.31 10.68 -22.18
C LYS A 204 -7.30 11.99 -21.41
N PHE A 205 -6.19 12.30 -20.74
CA PHE A 205 -6.03 13.49 -19.89
C PHE A 205 -5.16 14.55 -20.56
N ARG A 206 -4.21 14.15 -21.40
CA ARG A 206 -3.31 15.05 -22.13
C ARG A 206 -3.65 15.06 -23.62
N LYS A 207 -4.43 16.07 -24.01
CA LYS A 207 -4.92 16.23 -25.39
C LYS A 207 -3.75 16.39 -26.36
N GLY A 208 -3.62 15.46 -27.30
CA GLY A 208 -2.55 15.43 -28.30
C GLY A 208 -1.36 14.54 -27.95
N GLU A 209 -1.30 13.99 -26.74
CA GLU A 209 -0.30 13.00 -26.36
C GLU A 209 -0.78 11.57 -26.63
N TYR A 210 0.17 10.69 -26.92
CA TYR A 210 -0.08 9.27 -27.18
C TYR A 210 0.92 8.41 -26.42
N TYR A 211 0.51 7.19 -26.10
CA TYR A 211 1.36 6.22 -25.41
C TYR A 211 1.21 4.82 -26.00
N PHE A 212 2.26 4.02 -25.83
CA PHE A 212 2.26 2.62 -26.18
C PHE A 212 1.79 1.76 -25.01
N LEU A 213 1.02 0.72 -25.32
CA LEU A 213 0.74 -0.41 -24.44
C LEU A 213 1.27 -1.69 -25.08
N PHE A 214 1.89 -2.57 -24.30
CA PHE A 214 2.32 -3.88 -24.77
C PHE A 214 2.02 -4.97 -23.76
N PRO A 215 1.86 -6.24 -24.18
CA PRO A 215 1.69 -7.34 -23.25
C PRO A 215 2.76 -7.39 -22.16
N THR A 216 2.40 -7.84 -20.96
CA THR A 216 3.36 -7.74 -19.84
C THR A 216 4.62 -8.56 -20.08
N ASP A 217 4.52 -9.64 -20.82
CA ASP A 217 5.57 -10.60 -21.19
C ASP A 217 6.26 -10.25 -22.52
N ILE A 218 6.01 -9.06 -23.08
CA ILE A 218 6.49 -8.68 -24.41
C ILE A 218 8.03 -8.74 -24.53
N LEU A 219 8.76 -8.53 -23.43
CA LEU A 219 10.23 -8.58 -23.41
C LEU A 219 10.79 -9.94 -22.96
N ASP A 220 9.93 -10.91 -22.60
CA ASP A 220 10.33 -12.26 -22.20
C ASP A 220 10.67 -13.14 -23.40
N LYS A 221 10.23 -12.72 -24.59
CA LYS A 221 10.52 -13.40 -25.86
C LYS A 221 12.02 -13.31 -26.13
N LYS A 222 12.71 -14.44 -25.96
CA LYS A 222 14.08 -14.63 -26.45
C LYS A 222 14.07 -14.41 -27.97
N ARG A 223 15.14 -13.77 -28.49
CA ARG A 223 15.42 -13.74 -29.94
C ARG A 223 15.15 -15.13 -30.51
N GLY A 224 14.32 -15.23 -31.53
CA GLY A 224 14.11 -16.49 -32.20
C GLY A 224 15.45 -17.00 -32.71
N PHE A 225 15.72 -18.29 -32.56
CA PHE A 225 16.95 -18.92 -33.04
C PHE A 225 17.21 -18.63 -34.55
N PHE A 226 16.16 -18.30 -35.30
CA PHE A 226 16.21 -17.91 -36.71
C PHE A 226 16.68 -16.46 -36.97
N ASP A 227 16.52 -15.53 -36.02
CA ASP A 227 16.97 -14.12 -36.20
C ASP A 227 18.49 -13.97 -35.99
N ILE A 228 19.12 -14.93 -35.32
CA ILE A 228 20.58 -14.96 -35.11
C ILE A 228 21.30 -15.44 -36.39
N LEU A 229 20.65 -16.26 -37.23
CA LEU A 229 21.24 -16.80 -38.46
C LEU A 229 21.15 -15.85 -39.65
N LEU A 230 20.18 -14.94 -39.68
CA LEU A 230 19.99 -13.96 -40.74
C LEU A 230 20.39 -12.57 -40.23
N GLY A 231 21.69 -12.39 -40.01
CA GLY A 231 22.25 -11.08 -39.70
C GLY A 231 21.86 -10.03 -40.73
N LYS A 232 20.96 -9.15 -40.34
CA LYS A 232 20.92 -7.75 -40.78
C LYS A 232 21.01 -6.87 -39.55
#